data_AF-A0A959IMD8-F1
#
_entry.id   AF-A0A959IMD8-F1
#
_cell.length_a   1.000
_cell.length_b   1.000
_cell.length_c   1.000
_cell.angle_alpha   90.00
_cell.angle_beta   90.00
_cell.angle_gamma   90.00
#
_symmetry.space_group_name_H-M   'P 1'
#
loop_
_entity.id
_entity.type
_entity.pdbx_description
1 polymer ?
#
loop_
_entity_poly.entity_id
_entity_poly.type
_entity_poly.pdbx_seq_one_letter_code
_entity_poly.pdbx_strand_id
1 'polypeptide(L)'
;MYDPATYWEKRLSQNFNFRGVGHQSYNLAYNRWLYRRKHRVLAQLFTNIELRGKTVLDVGCGTGFFLDWYNSRGALVDGVDISTTAVGKLHARYPEAFLARLDFSQP
;
A
#
# COMPACT_ATOMS: atom_id res chain seq x y z
N MET A 1 -9.83 -23.66 4.82
CA MET A 1 -8.76 -23.46 3.82
C MET A 1 -8.57 -21.97 3.64
N TYR A 2 -7.33 -21.48 3.51
CA TYR A 2 -7.04 -20.05 3.33
C TYR A 2 -7.23 -19.66 1.87
N ASP A 3 -8.13 -18.71 1.59
CA ASP A 3 -8.26 -18.05 0.29
C ASP A 3 -7.75 -16.60 0.41
N PRO A 4 -6.60 -16.26 -0.19
CA PRO A 4 -5.99 -14.94 -0.08
C PRO A 4 -6.93 -13.80 -0.50
N ALA A 5 -7.65 -13.98 -1.61
CA ALA A 5 -8.51 -12.94 -2.17
C ALA A 5 -9.67 -12.60 -1.22
N THR A 6 -10.43 -13.62 -0.79
CA THR A 6 -11.55 -13.42 0.15
C THR A 6 -11.06 -12.91 1.50
N TYR A 7 -9.91 -13.38 1.98
CA TYR A 7 -9.34 -12.93 3.26
C TYR A 7 -9.01 -11.43 3.26
N TRP A 8 -8.29 -10.95 2.24
CA TRP A 8 -7.91 -9.54 2.15
C TRP A 8 -9.10 -8.63 1.82
N GLU A 9 -10.03 -9.09 0.97
CA GLU A 9 -11.23 -8.32 0.63
C GLU A 9 -12.12 -8.08 1.84
N LYS A 10 -12.41 -9.13 2.62
CA LYS A 10 -13.17 -9.00 3.87
C LYS A 10 -12.49 -8.04 4.85
N ARG A 11 -11.17 -8.03 4.88
CA ARG A 11 -10.39 -7.24 5.83
C ARG A 11 -10.36 -5.75 5.47
N LEU A 12 -10.16 -5.43 4.20
CA LEU A 12 -10.08 -4.06 3.70
C LEU A 12 -11.45 -3.40 3.57
N SER A 13 -12.49 -4.18 3.26
CA SER A 13 -13.89 -3.69 3.27
C SER A 13 -14.34 -3.29 4.68
N GLN A 14 -13.99 -4.07 5.71
CA GLN A 14 -14.35 -3.78 7.09
C GLN A 14 -13.52 -2.65 7.74
N ASN A 15 -12.23 -2.54 7.41
CA ASN A 15 -11.34 -1.55 8.02
C ASN A 15 -10.31 -1.01 7.01
N PHE A 16 -10.68 0.00 6.24
CA PHE A 16 -9.73 0.67 5.34
C PHE A 16 -8.89 1.73 6.07
N ASN A 17 -8.07 1.27 7.00
CA ASN A 17 -7.13 2.07 7.76
C ASN A 17 -5.95 1.18 8.19
N PHE A 18 -4.98 1.71 8.94
CA PHE A 18 -3.84 0.93 9.42
C PHE A 18 -4.21 -0.36 10.21
N ARG A 19 -5.47 -0.53 10.67
CA ARG A 19 -5.96 -1.79 11.28
C ARG A 19 -6.22 -2.89 10.25
N GLY A 20 -6.56 -2.54 9.00
CA GLY A 20 -6.87 -3.49 7.93
C GLY A 20 -5.65 -4.16 7.31
N VAL A 21 -4.49 -3.50 7.33
CA VAL A 21 -3.24 -3.99 6.69
C VAL A 21 -2.13 -4.39 7.69
N GLY A 22 -2.29 -4.10 8.97
CA GLY A 22 -1.34 -4.46 10.03
C GLY A 22 -1.41 -5.92 10.49
N HIS A 23 -0.54 -6.38 11.40
CA HIS A 23 -0.69 -7.72 12.00
C HIS A 23 -1.84 -7.72 13.04
N GLN A 24 -2.73 -8.71 13.02
CA GLN A 24 -3.94 -8.77 13.89
C GLN A 24 -3.62 -8.72 15.39
N SER A 25 -2.42 -9.14 15.79
CA SER A 25 -1.99 -9.22 17.19
C SER A 25 -1.58 -7.88 17.82
N TYR A 26 -1.54 -6.79 17.05
CA TYR A 26 -1.01 -5.52 17.53
C TYR A 26 -2.06 -4.42 17.58
N ASN A 27 -2.12 -3.71 18.71
CA ASN A 27 -3.02 -2.57 18.89
C ASN A 27 -2.70 -1.43 17.89
N LEU A 28 -3.65 -0.51 17.71
CA LEU A 28 -3.55 0.61 16.76
C LEU A 28 -2.29 1.47 16.97
N ALA A 29 -1.88 1.65 18.23
CA ALA A 29 -0.70 2.42 18.59
C ALA A 29 0.59 1.74 18.08
N TYR A 30 0.67 0.42 18.18
CA TYR A 30 1.82 -0.34 17.71
C TYR A 30 1.88 -0.41 16.18
N ASN A 31 0.75 -0.59 15.49
CA ASN A 31 0.71 -0.50 14.04
C ASN A 31 1.16 0.90 13.57
N ARG A 32 0.65 1.97 14.19
CA ARG A 32 1.11 3.34 13.93
C ARG A 32 2.62 3.50 14.18
N TRP A 33 3.15 2.93 15.27
CA TRP A 33 4.57 2.95 15.56
C TRP A 33 5.39 2.24 14.47
N LEU A 34 4.97 1.07 14.00
CA LEU A 34 5.62 0.35 12.91
C LEU A 34 5.65 1.18 11.62
N TYR A 35 4.53 1.81 11.24
CA TYR A 35 4.50 2.67 10.05
C TYR A 35 5.39 3.92 10.21
N ARG A 36 5.47 4.51 11.41
CA ARG A 36 6.44 5.58 11.71
C ARG A 36 7.89 5.10 11.55
N ARG A 37 8.21 3.88 12.00
CA ARG A 37 9.54 3.28 11.83
C ARG A 37 9.84 3.03 10.36
N LYS A 38 8.89 2.47 9.59
CA LYS A 38 9.02 2.26 8.13
C LYS A 38 9.31 3.58 7.41
N HIS A 39 8.56 4.63 7.71
CA HIS A 39 8.81 5.96 7.14
C HIS A 39 10.23 6.46 7.42
N ARG A 40 10.73 6.28 8.65
CA ARG A 40 12.07 6.72 9.05
C ARG A 40 13.16 5.96 8.29
N VAL A 41 12.99 4.65 8.13
CA VAL A 41 13.92 3.81 7.37
C VAL A 41 13.91 4.19 5.89
N LEU A 42 12.74 4.36 5.28
CA LEU A 42 12.65 4.80 3.88
C LEU A 42 13.34 6.16 3.68
N ALA A 43 13.12 7.13 4.57
CA ALA A 43 13.78 8.43 4.49
C ALA A 43 15.31 8.31 4.52
N GLN A 44 15.85 7.40 5.35
CA GLN A 44 17.29 7.14 5.43
C GLN A 44 17.82 6.46 4.16
N LEU A 45 17.14 5.42 3.67
CA LEU A 45 17.59 4.66 2.49
C LEU A 45 17.58 5.50 1.21
N PHE A 46 16.62 6.41 1.08
CA PHE A 46 16.45 7.23 -0.13
C PHE A 46 16.99 8.65 0.04
N THR A 47 17.81 8.93 1.06
CA THR A 47 18.36 10.28 1.29
C THR A 47 19.14 10.81 0.08
N ASN A 48 19.81 9.94 -0.67
CA ASN A 48 20.63 10.31 -1.84
C ASN A 48 20.07 9.75 -3.16
N ILE A 49 18.79 9.42 -3.21
CA ILE A 49 18.13 8.87 -4.41
C ILE A 49 17.10 9.89 -4.89
N GLU A 50 17.29 10.40 -6.11
CA GLU A 50 16.30 11.27 -6.75
C GLU A 50 15.13 10.43 -7.28
N LEU A 51 13.94 10.71 -6.76
CA LEU A 51 12.70 9.99 -7.07
C LEU A 51 11.81 10.75 -8.05
N ARG A 52 12.04 12.04 -8.27
CA ARG A 52 11.22 12.85 -9.17
C ARG A 52 11.23 12.28 -10.58
N GLY A 53 10.02 12.05 -11.12
CA GLY A 53 9.81 11.52 -12.46
C GLY A 53 10.21 10.04 -12.62
N LYS A 54 10.58 9.34 -11.54
CA LYS A 54 10.76 7.89 -11.56
C LYS A 54 9.40 7.21 -11.41
N THR A 55 9.23 6.08 -12.08
CA THR A 55 8.04 5.24 -11.94
C THR A 55 8.27 4.18 -10.87
N VAL A 56 7.32 4.00 -9.96
CA VAL A 56 7.36 3.00 -8.88
C VAL A 56 6.07 2.17 -8.91
N LEU A 57 6.22 0.86 -9.00
CA LEU A 57 5.12 -0.10 -8.84
C LEU A 57 5.10 -0.68 -7.43
N ASP A 58 4.00 -0.49 -6.70
CA ASP A 58 3.77 -1.09 -5.39
C ASP A 58 2.93 -2.38 -5.53
N VAL A 59 3.54 -3.53 -5.26
CA VAL A 59 2.89 -4.85 -5.36
C VAL A 59 2.32 -5.24 -3.98
N GLY A 60 1.00 -5.36 -3.89
CA GLY A 60 0.29 -5.47 -2.63
C GLY A 60 0.12 -4.11 -1.95
N CYS A 61 -0.35 -3.12 -2.71
CA CYS A 61 -0.36 -1.71 -2.30
C CYS A 61 -1.33 -1.40 -1.14
N GLY A 62 -2.33 -2.25 -0.90
CA GLY A 62 -3.23 -2.21 0.24
C GLY A 62 -3.93 -0.88 0.44
N THR A 63 -3.52 -0.13 1.47
CA THR A 63 -4.09 1.20 1.78
C THR A 63 -3.31 2.37 1.16
N GLY A 64 -2.26 2.09 0.41
CA GLY A 64 -1.47 3.08 -0.33
C GLY A 64 -0.38 3.78 0.48
N PHE A 65 0.08 3.19 1.59
CA PHE A 65 1.13 3.80 2.43
C PHE A 65 2.43 4.07 1.65
N PHE A 66 2.88 3.12 0.83
CA PHE A 66 4.11 3.31 0.05
C PHE A 66 3.85 4.20 -1.17
N LEU A 67 2.72 4.04 -1.85
CA LEU A 67 2.25 4.98 -2.89
C LEU A 67 2.33 6.43 -2.41
N ASP A 68 1.81 6.73 -1.22
CA ASP A 68 1.88 8.06 -0.60
C ASP A 68 3.31 8.55 -0.42
N TRP A 69 4.16 7.67 0.10
CA TRP A 69 5.53 8.00 0.42
C TRP A 69 6.36 8.32 -0.84
N TYR A 70 6.21 7.54 -1.90
CA TYR A 70 6.89 7.77 -3.17
C TYR A 70 6.30 8.97 -3.94
N ASN A 71 4.97 9.08 -4.02
CA ASN A 71 4.29 10.18 -4.72
C ASN A 71 4.61 11.54 -4.08
N SER A 72 4.65 11.64 -2.75
CA SER A 72 5.04 12.88 -2.04
C SER A 72 6.48 13.33 -2.32
N ARG A 73 7.31 12.49 -2.96
CA ARG A 73 8.68 12.79 -3.40
C ARG A 73 8.79 12.98 -4.92
N GLY A 74 7.66 13.05 -5.61
CA GLY A 74 7.59 13.33 -7.05
C GLY A 74 7.77 12.11 -7.94
N ALA A 75 7.78 10.90 -7.39
CA ALA A 75 7.68 9.69 -8.20
C ALA A 75 6.27 9.54 -8.78
N LEU A 76 6.19 8.99 -9.98
CA LEU A 76 4.96 8.48 -10.57
C LEU A 76 4.70 7.11 -9.95
N VAL A 77 3.50 6.88 -9.43
CA VAL A 77 3.20 5.67 -8.67
C VAL A 77 2.10 4.87 -9.34
N ASP A 78 2.33 3.57 -9.44
CA ASP A 78 1.37 2.57 -9.87
C ASP A 78 1.22 1.51 -8.78
N GLY A 79 0.10 0.80 -8.75
CA GLY A 79 -0.15 -0.16 -7.68
C GLY A 79 -1.03 -1.32 -8.09
N VAL A 80 -0.72 -2.49 -7.55
CA VAL A 80 -1.57 -3.67 -7.71
C VAL A 80 -1.90 -4.28 -6.35
N ASP A 81 -3.13 -4.78 -6.22
CA ASP A 81 -3.54 -5.51 -5.02
C ASP A 81 -4.55 -6.61 -5.38
N ILE A 82 -4.60 -7.67 -4.58
CA ILE A 82 -5.57 -8.76 -4.78
C ILE A 82 -7.01 -8.33 -4.43
N SER A 83 -7.14 -7.28 -3.59
CA SER A 83 -8.41 -6.74 -3.11
C SER A 83 -9.01 -5.70 -4.06
N THR A 84 -10.26 -5.91 -4.44
CA THR A 84 -11.07 -4.91 -5.16
C THR A 84 -11.29 -3.65 -4.32
N THR A 85 -11.46 -3.80 -3.00
CA THR A 85 -11.61 -2.65 -2.09
C THR A 85 -10.36 -1.75 -2.09
N ALA A 86 -9.15 -2.33 -2.07
CA ALA A 86 -7.91 -1.55 -2.13
C ALA A 86 -7.84 -0.70 -3.40
N VAL A 87 -7.95 -1.36 -4.55
CA VAL A 87 -7.84 -0.72 -5.87
C VAL A 87 -8.91 0.35 -6.05
N GLY A 88 -10.17 0.07 -5.68
CA GLY A 88 -11.27 1.02 -5.81
C GLY A 88 -11.09 2.28 -4.97
N LYS A 89 -10.60 2.14 -3.72
CA LYS A 89 -10.36 3.29 -2.84
C LYS A 89 -9.12 4.09 -3.25
N LEU A 90 -8.11 3.44 -3.80
CA LEU A 90 -6.90 4.11 -4.26
C LEU A 90 -7.12 4.89 -5.56
N HIS A 91 -7.98 4.43 -6.47
CA HIS A 91 -8.33 5.19 -7.68
C HIS A 91 -8.85 6.59 -7.39
N ALA A 92 -9.68 6.74 -6.36
CA ALA A 92 -10.21 8.06 -5.96
C ALA A 92 -9.11 9.01 -5.45
N ARG A 93 -8.00 8.46 -4.95
CA ARG A 93 -6.88 9.23 -4.37
C ARG A 93 -5.77 9.49 -5.40
N TYR A 94 -5.60 8.60 -6.36
CA TYR A 94 -4.58 8.65 -7.40
C TYR A 94 -5.22 8.45 -8.78
N PRO A 95 -5.94 9.44 -9.31
CA PRO A 95 -6.68 9.28 -10.56
C PRO A 95 -5.78 9.04 -11.79
N GLU A 96 -4.53 9.49 -11.73
CA GLU A 96 -3.54 9.36 -12.81
C GLU A 96 -2.68 8.08 -12.69
N ALA A 97 -2.78 7.34 -11.59
CA ALA A 97 -2.00 6.13 -11.36
C ALA A 97 -2.63 4.93 -12.06
N PHE A 98 -1.80 4.05 -12.62
CA PHE A 98 -2.27 2.72 -12.99
C PHE A 98 -2.52 1.91 -11.71
N LEU A 99 -3.79 1.60 -11.46
CA LEU A 99 -4.20 0.79 -10.32
C LEU A 99 -5.02 -0.40 -10.82
N ALA A 100 -4.58 -1.61 -10.49
CA ALA A 100 -5.25 -2.82 -10.98
C ALA A 100 -5.38 -3.89 -9.90
N ARG A 101 -6.46 -4.66 -10.01
CA ARG A 101 -6.58 -5.88 -9.23
C ARG A 101 -5.71 -6.95 -9.86
N LEU A 102 -4.76 -7.50 -9.11
CA LEU A 102 -3.87 -8.55 -9.58
C LEU A 102 -3.55 -9.52 -8.44
N ASP A 103 -3.62 -10.81 -8.74
CA ASP A 103 -3.00 -11.84 -7.93
C ASP A 103 -1.63 -12.18 -8.55
N PHE A 104 -0.55 -11.65 -7.96
CA PHE A 104 0.81 -11.86 -8.46
C PHE A 104 1.34 -13.28 -8.21
N SER A 105 0.59 -14.13 -7.50
CA SER A 105 0.93 -15.55 -7.34
C SER A 105 0.48 -16.41 -8.51
N GLN A 106 -0.33 -15.85 -9.41
CA GLN A 106 -0.81 -16.51 -10.62
C GLN A 106 -0.16 -15.91 -11.86
N PRO A 107 0.13 -16.73 -12.88
CA PRO A 107 0.77 -16.29 -14.12
C PRO A 107 -0.12 -15.37 -14.96
#